data_AF-A0A225AIP1-F1
#
_entry.id   AF-A0A225AIP1-F1
#
_cell.length_a   1.000
_cell.length_b   1.000
_cell.length_c   1.000
_cell.angle_alpha   90.00
_cell.angle_beta   90.00
_cell.angle_gamma   90.00
#
_symmetry.space_group_name_H-M   'P 1'
#
loop_
_entity.id
_entity.type
_entity.pdbx_description
1 polymer ?
#
loop_
_entity_poly.entity_id
_entity_poly.type
_entity_poly.pdbx_seq_one_letter_code
_entity_poly.pdbx_strand_id
1 'polypeptide(L)'
;MSTNETTVNPFESVLPQTGVSRSEIWNEIQSTAVAAVGKAVENKEALASFHAPTAFAEIIRQIRKDYALHAEKFADRPRQITRCQGGGLVFLPGITQTPIDFMILEPIFCNGKATIGGISVDMDHYYVLLKKCDVFVEDGSQLVTVAMMYIE
;
A
#
# COMPACT_ATOMS: atom_id res chain seq x y z
N MET A 1 24.70 -30.56 1.19
CA MET A 1 24.88 -29.10 1.19
C MET A 1 23.49 -28.51 1.23
N SER A 2 23.05 -28.02 2.38
CA SER A 2 21.75 -27.35 2.51
C SER A 2 21.98 -25.90 2.11
N THR A 3 21.47 -25.50 0.94
CA THR A 3 21.40 -24.10 0.56
C THR A 3 20.39 -23.45 1.51
N ASN A 4 20.89 -22.66 2.46
CA ASN A 4 20.06 -21.69 3.16
C ASN A 4 19.58 -20.69 2.09
N GLU A 5 18.43 -20.97 1.48
CA GLU A 5 17.62 -19.92 0.89
C GLU A 5 17.25 -19.01 2.06
N THR A 6 18.01 -17.92 2.23
CA THR A 6 17.55 -16.78 2.99
C THR A 6 16.28 -16.34 2.29
N THR A 7 15.12 -16.74 2.81
CA THR A 7 13.82 -16.28 2.37
C THR A 7 13.84 -14.76 2.48
N VAL A 8 14.15 -14.09 1.38
CA VAL A 8 14.07 -12.63 1.30
C VAL A 8 12.60 -12.31 1.54
N ASN A 9 12.32 -11.68 2.68
CA ASN A 9 10.98 -11.26 3.02
C ASN A 9 10.45 -10.43 1.85
N PRO A 10 9.30 -10.77 1.24
CA PRO A 10 8.78 -10.05 0.07
C PRO A 10 8.49 -8.58 0.35
N PHE A 11 8.49 -8.20 1.63
CA PHE A 11 8.05 -6.90 2.10
C PHE A 11 8.64 -6.55 3.47
N GLU A 12 8.55 -5.27 3.83
CA GLU A 12 8.91 -4.75 5.16
C GLU A 12 7.83 -3.74 5.61
N SER A 13 7.49 -3.73 6.90
CA SER A 13 6.65 -2.69 7.52
C SER A 13 7.53 -1.61 8.18
N VAL A 14 7.16 -0.34 8.04
CA VAL A 14 7.93 0.80 8.55
C VAL A 14 7.02 1.82 9.24
N LEU A 15 7.40 2.22 10.46
CA LEU A 15 6.72 3.31 11.18
C LEU A 15 7.13 4.66 10.59
N PRO A 16 6.19 5.50 10.14
CA PRO A 16 6.52 6.82 9.60
C PRO A 16 7.03 7.76 10.70
N GLN A 17 8.03 8.58 10.36
CA GLN A 17 8.66 9.56 11.27
C GLN A 17 7.82 10.83 11.52
N THR A 18 6.73 11.04 10.78
CA THR A 18 5.89 12.26 10.88
C THR A 18 4.40 11.96 10.70
N GLY A 19 3.55 12.70 11.43
CA GLY A 19 2.11 12.45 11.54
C GLY A 19 1.27 13.19 10.49
N VAL A 20 1.02 12.56 9.35
CA VAL A 20 -0.17 12.92 8.56
C VAL A 20 -1.38 12.26 9.22
N SER A 21 -2.44 13.03 9.44
CA SER A 21 -3.65 12.50 10.05
C SER A 21 -4.40 11.61 9.06
N ARG A 22 -4.28 10.29 9.22
CA ARG A 22 -4.99 9.30 8.39
C ARG A 22 -6.51 9.51 8.40
N SER A 23 -7.07 10.00 9.51
CA SER A 23 -8.49 10.32 9.62
C SER A 23 -8.88 11.55 8.79
N GLU A 24 -8.04 12.58 8.72
CA GLU A 24 -8.28 13.75 7.85
C GLU A 24 -8.22 13.35 6.37
N ILE A 25 -7.22 12.55 6.00
CA ILE A 25 -7.09 12.02 4.64
C ILE A 25 -8.30 11.16 4.29
N TRP A 26 -8.71 10.26 5.19
CA TRP A 26 -9.90 9.43 4.98
C TRP A 26 -11.14 10.29 4.74
N ASN A 27 -11.38 11.30 5.57
CA ASN A 27 -12.51 12.22 5.41
C ASN A 27 -12.50 12.93 4.05
N GLU A 28 -11.33 13.29 3.52
CA GLU A 28 -11.20 13.90 2.20
C GLU A 28 -11.49 12.91 1.07
N ILE A 29 -11.00 11.68 1.16
CA ILE A 29 -11.04 10.72 0.04
C ILE A 29 -12.20 9.72 0.09
N GLN A 30 -12.91 9.61 1.21
CA GLN A 30 -13.90 8.56 1.44
C GLN A 30 -14.96 8.48 0.32
N SER A 31 -15.51 9.61 -0.10
CA SER A 31 -16.53 9.65 -1.17
C SER A 31 -16.00 9.11 -2.50
N THR A 32 -14.75 9.46 -2.83
CA THR A 32 -14.06 9.01 -4.05
C THR A 32 -13.75 7.52 -3.97
N ALA A 33 -13.28 7.03 -2.81
CA ALA A 33 -13.01 5.62 -2.58
C ALA A 33 -14.29 4.78 -2.70
N VAL A 34 -15.40 5.22 -2.09
CA VAL A 34 -16.71 4.55 -2.18
C VAL A 34 -17.21 4.50 -3.63
N ALA A 35 -17.09 5.60 -4.38
CA ALA A 35 -17.48 5.63 -5.78
C ALA A 35 -16.64 4.66 -6.64
N ALA A 36 -15.35 4.50 -6.35
CA ALA A 36 -14.49 3.53 -7.02
C ALA A 36 -14.87 2.09 -6.69
N VAL A 37 -15.19 1.80 -5.42
CA VAL A 37 -15.70 0.49 -5.00
C VAL A 37 -16.99 0.13 -5.72
N GLY A 38 -17.94 1.07 -5.85
CA GLY A 38 -19.19 0.82 -6.57
C GLY A 38 -18.95 0.34 -8.01
N LYS A 39 -18.04 1.01 -8.73
CA LYS A 39 -17.63 0.60 -10.09
C LYS A 39 -16.94 -0.75 -10.13
N ALA A 40 -16.03 -1.01 -9.19
CA ALA A 40 -15.31 -2.28 -9.11
C ALA A 40 -16.29 -3.45 -8.86
N VAL A 41 -17.26 -3.28 -7.97
CA VAL A 41 -18.30 -4.28 -7.68
C VAL A 41 -19.17 -4.54 -8.91
N GLU A 42 -19.60 -3.50 -9.62
CA GLU A 42 -20.34 -3.63 -10.89
C GLU A 42 -19.55 -4.44 -11.94
N ASN A 43 -18.22 -4.26 -11.98
CA ASN A 43 -17.32 -4.94 -12.89
C ASN A 43 -16.80 -6.30 -12.38
N LYS A 44 -17.17 -6.70 -11.16
CA LYS A 44 -16.66 -7.92 -10.48
C LYS A 44 -15.13 -7.91 -10.30
N GLU A 45 -14.58 -6.75 -10.02
CA GLU A 45 -13.16 -6.54 -9.72
C GLU A 45 -12.91 -6.64 -8.21
N ALA A 46 -11.81 -7.27 -7.81
CA ALA A 46 -11.40 -7.38 -6.40
C ALA A 46 -10.55 -6.19 -5.91
N LEU A 47 -10.18 -5.29 -6.83
CA LEU A 47 -9.35 -4.11 -6.59
C LEU A 47 -9.97 -2.89 -7.25
N ALA A 48 -10.33 -1.88 -6.46
CA ALA A 48 -10.71 -0.58 -7.00
C ALA A 48 -9.50 0.36 -6.99
N SER A 49 -9.43 1.25 -7.99
CA SER A 49 -8.42 2.32 -8.02
C SER A 49 -9.08 3.69 -8.14
N PHE A 50 -8.46 4.70 -7.53
CA PHE A 50 -8.93 6.07 -7.59
C PHE A 50 -7.79 7.09 -7.52
N HIS A 51 -8.11 8.33 -7.88
CA HIS A 51 -7.14 9.42 -7.94
C HIS A 51 -7.53 10.53 -6.95
N ALA A 52 -6.63 10.87 -6.03
CA ALA A 52 -6.80 11.97 -5.07
C ALA A 52 -5.44 12.66 -4.81
N PRO A 53 -4.90 13.38 -5.81
CA PRO A 53 -3.49 13.80 -5.80
C PRO A 53 -3.17 14.77 -4.67
N THR A 54 -4.09 15.67 -4.31
CA THR A 54 -3.89 16.66 -3.24
C THR A 54 -3.77 15.97 -1.87
N ALA A 55 -4.74 15.12 -1.52
CA ALA A 55 -4.74 14.33 -0.29
C ALA A 55 -3.47 13.46 -0.15
N PHE A 56 -2.99 12.91 -1.27
CA PHE A 56 -1.87 11.96 -1.26
C PHE A 56 -0.49 12.62 -1.31
N ALA A 57 -0.40 13.86 -1.78
CA ALA A 57 0.89 14.52 -2.04
C ALA A 57 1.80 14.52 -0.81
N GLU A 58 1.24 14.83 0.36
CA GLU A 58 2.01 14.91 1.61
C GLU A 58 2.44 13.53 2.11
N ILE A 59 1.57 12.53 2.08
CA ILE A 59 1.91 11.14 2.41
C ILE A 59 3.06 10.64 1.51
N ILE A 60 2.89 10.80 0.20
CA ILE A 60 3.88 10.35 -0.79
C ILE A 60 5.21 11.06 -0.53
N ARG A 61 5.19 12.37 -0.26
CA ARG A 61 6.39 13.14 0.07
C ARG A 61 7.08 12.61 1.33
N GLN A 62 6.33 12.22 2.36
CA GLN A 62 6.89 11.69 3.60
C GLN A 62 7.47 10.28 3.42
N ILE A 63 6.72 9.37 2.81
CA ILE A 63 7.19 8.01 2.50
C ILE A 63 8.47 8.06 1.67
N ARG A 64 8.59 8.96 0.68
CA ARG A 64 9.82 9.11 -0.10
C ARG A 64 11.03 9.51 0.75
N LYS A 65 10.83 10.41 1.73
CA LYS A 65 11.90 10.83 2.64
C LYS A 65 12.29 9.68 3.57
N ASP A 66 11.31 9.02 4.16
CA ASP A 66 11.53 7.94 5.11
C ASP A 66 12.15 6.71 4.46
N TYR A 67 11.66 6.34 3.27
CA TYR A 67 12.24 5.28 2.46
C TYR A 67 13.73 5.52 2.18
N ALA A 68 14.12 6.75 1.83
CA ALA A 68 15.53 7.06 1.57
C ALA A 68 16.45 6.86 2.79
N LEU A 69 15.92 7.01 4.01
CA LEU A 69 16.64 6.75 5.26
C LEU A 69 16.80 5.25 5.54
N HIS A 70 15.92 4.42 4.99
CA HIS A 70 15.89 2.97 5.22
C HIS A 70 16.28 2.16 3.97
N ALA A 71 16.68 2.82 2.88
CA ALA A 71 16.88 2.19 1.59
C ALA A 71 17.97 1.11 1.58
N GLU A 72 18.94 1.23 2.50
CA GLU A 72 19.99 0.23 2.74
C GLU A 72 19.46 -1.17 3.12
N LYS A 73 18.24 -1.26 3.66
CA LYS A 73 17.57 -2.53 3.95
C LYS A 73 17.08 -3.23 2.67
N PHE A 74 17.06 -2.52 1.54
CA PHE A 74 16.52 -2.99 0.27
C PHE A 74 17.62 -3.00 -0.80
N ALA A 75 18.59 -3.92 -0.67
CA ALA A 75 19.83 -3.94 -1.47
C ALA A 75 19.63 -3.89 -2.99
N ASP A 76 18.52 -4.46 -3.51
CA ASP A 76 18.20 -4.54 -4.94
C ASP A 76 17.18 -3.48 -5.40
N ARG A 77 16.97 -2.43 -4.59
CA ARG A 77 16.02 -1.36 -4.89
C ARG A 77 16.72 0.01 -4.95
N PRO A 78 16.13 0.98 -5.68
CA PRO A 78 16.71 2.31 -5.79
C PRO A 78 16.93 2.91 -4.39
N ARG A 79 18.08 3.55 -4.15
CA ARG A 79 18.32 4.24 -2.88
C ARG A 79 17.38 5.42 -2.64
N GLN A 80 16.76 5.90 -3.70
CA GLN A 80 15.83 7.02 -3.68
C GLN A 80 14.75 6.80 -4.72
N ILE A 81 13.50 7.06 -4.33
CA ILE A 81 12.36 7.07 -5.25
C ILE A 81 12.27 8.50 -5.82
N THR A 82 12.72 8.71 -7.06
CA THR A 82 12.68 10.00 -7.74
C THR A 82 11.37 10.21 -8.51
N ARG A 83 10.83 9.14 -9.09
CA ARG A 83 9.57 9.09 -9.84
C ARG A 83 8.68 7.98 -9.29
N CYS A 84 7.40 8.27 -9.19
CA CYS A 84 6.38 7.30 -8.80
C CYS A 84 5.01 7.75 -9.31
N GLN A 85 4.13 6.79 -9.56
CA GLN A 85 2.71 7.06 -9.74
C GLN A 85 2.00 6.86 -8.40
N GLY A 86 1.41 7.94 -7.90
CA GLY A 86 0.55 7.92 -6.72
C GLY A 86 -0.90 7.61 -7.08
N GLY A 87 -1.56 6.77 -6.29
CA GLY A 87 -2.97 6.46 -6.45
C GLY A 87 -3.58 5.86 -5.20
N GLY A 88 -4.90 5.83 -5.13
CA GLY A 88 -5.63 5.14 -4.08
C GLY A 88 -5.99 3.74 -4.56
N LEU A 89 -5.78 2.74 -3.70
CA LEU A 89 -6.22 1.37 -3.95
C LEU A 89 -7.17 0.93 -2.85
N VAL A 90 -8.29 0.31 -3.23
CA VAL A 90 -9.22 -0.34 -2.30
C VAL A 90 -9.24 -1.83 -2.59
N PHE A 91 -8.74 -2.63 -1.65
CA PHE A 91 -8.80 -4.08 -1.69
C PHE A 91 -10.13 -4.54 -1.07
N LEU A 92 -10.89 -5.32 -1.84
CA LEU A 92 -12.17 -5.89 -1.45
C LEU A 92 -12.00 -7.31 -0.90
N PRO A 93 -13.04 -7.89 -0.26
CA PRO A 93 -12.95 -9.23 0.33
C PRO A 93 -12.41 -10.29 -0.63
N GLY A 94 -11.56 -11.17 -0.09
CA GLY A 94 -10.87 -12.21 -0.84
C GLY A 94 -9.37 -11.96 -0.98
N ILE A 95 -8.74 -12.67 -1.91
CA ILE A 95 -7.31 -12.57 -2.19
C ILE A 95 -7.12 -11.79 -3.49
N THR A 96 -6.34 -10.72 -3.42
CA THR A 96 -5.96 -9.89 -4.56
C THR A 96 -4.45 -9.78 -4.62
N GLN A 97 -3.85 -10.09 -5.77
CA GLN A 97 -2.43 -9.86 -5.99
C GLN A 97 -2.17 -8.39 -6.34
N THR A 98 -1.10 -7.81 -5.81
CA THR A 98 -0.71 -6.44 -6.16
C THR A 98 -0.33 -6.28 -7.63
N PRO A 99 -0.57 -5.10 -8.24
CA PRO A 99 -0.50 -4.94 -9.69
C PRO A 99 0.93 -4.95 -10.25
N ILE A 100 1.92 -4.48 -9.48
CA ILE A 100 3.30 -4.31 -9.94
C ILE A 100 4.31 -4.86 -8.93
N ASP A 101 5.52 -5.08 -9.43
CA ASP A 101 6.69 -5.22 -8.58
C ASP A 101 7.12 -3.84 -8.06
N PHE A 102 7.65 -3.84 -6.84
CA PHE A 102 8.09 -2.64 -6.14
C PHE A 102 7.03 -1.53 -5.99
N MET A 103 6.25 -1.64 -4.92
CA MET A 103 5.28 -0.60 -4.54
C MET A 103 5.26 -0.40 -3.04
N ILE A 104 4.89 0.80 -2.61
CA ILE A 104 4.67 1.10 -1.19
C ILE A 104 3.19 1.30 -0.95
N LEU A 105 2.65 0.63 0.07
CA LEU A 105 1.27 0.76 0.51
C LEU A 105 1.22 1.42 1.88
N GLU A 106 0.54 2.55 1.98
CA GLU A 106 0.20 3.19 3.24
C GLU A 106 -1.29 2.98 3.52
N PRO A 107 -1.67 2.18 4.53
CA PRO A 107 -3.06 2.03 4.93
C PRO A 107 -3.64 3.36 5.43
N ILE A 108 -4.81 3.73 4.90
CA ILE A 108 -5.55 4.92 5.32
C ILE A 108 -6.79 4.54 6.11
N PHE A 109 -7.45 3.45 5.71
CA PHE A 109 -8.63 2.94 6.38
C PHE A 109 -8.70 1.42 6.24
N CYS A 110 -9.07 0.74 7.32
CA CYS A 110 -9.39 -0.68 7.31
C CYS A 110 -10.59 -0.90 8.23
N ASN A 111 -11.68 -1.45 7.70
CA ASN A 111 -12.76 -1.99 8.52
C ASN A 111 -12.62 -3.51 8.54
N GLY A 112 -12.32 -4.08 9.70
CA GLY A 112 -12.06 -5.52 9.84
C GLY A 112 -10.60 -5.87 9.60
N LYS A 113 -10.35 -7.11 9.15
CA LYS A 113 -9.00 -7.68 9.07
C LYS A 113 -8.50 -7.75 7.63
N ALA A 114 -7.24 -7.37 7.45
CA ALA A 114 -6.52 -7.54 6.21
C ALA A 114 -5.09 -8.03 6.48
N THR A 115 -4.50 -8.72 5.50
CA THR A 115 -3.08 -9.08 5.52
C THR A 115 -2.42 -8.72 4.21
N ILE A 116 -1.15 -8.33 4.26
CA ILE A 116 -0.30 -8.11 3.09
C ILE A 116 0.88 -9.07 3.21
N GLY A 117 1.07 -9.94 2.22
CA GLY A 117 2.12 -10.97 2.27
C GLY A 117 2.00 -11.90 3.48
N GLY A 118 0.80 -12.08 4.03
CA GLY A 118 0.54 -12.89 5.21
C GLY A 118 0.77 -12.20 6.57
N ILE A 119 1.21 -10.94 6.61
CA ILE A 119 1.29 -10.16 7.85
C ILE A 119 0.03 -9.31 8.02
N SER A 120 -0.50 -9.29 9.24
CA SER A 120 -1.65 -8.46 9.61
C SER A 120 -1.35 -6.99 9.34
N VAL A 121 -2.26 -6.33 8.64
CA VAL A 121 -2.19 -4.90 8.43
C VAL A 121 -2.56 -4.19 9.73
N ASP A 122 -1.64 -3.38 10.23
CA ASP A 122 -1.94 -2.31 11.18
C ASP A 122 -2.01 -0.95 10.46
N MET A 123 -2.56 0.03 11.17
CA MET A 123 -2.76 1.39 10.68
C MET A 123 -1.63 2.33 11.08
N ASP A 124 -0.52 1.81 11.59
CA ASP A 124 0.62 2.60 12.06
C ASP A 124 1.78 2.58 11.07
N HIS A 125 1.93 1.50 10.30
CA HIS A 125 3.03 1.30 9.36
C HIS A 125 2.61 1.48 7.89
N TYR A 126 3.57 1.89 7.05
CA TYR A 126 3.50 1.60 5.61
C TYR A 126 4.25 0.31 5.30
N TYR A 127 3.94 -0.28 4.14
CA TYR A 127 4.45 -1.57 3.68
C TYR A 127 5.21 -1.37 2.37
N VAL A 128 6.51 -1.65 2.39
CA VAL A 128 7.35 -1.67 1.19
C VAL A 128 7.28 -3.06 0.59
N LEU A 129 6.61 -3.21 -0.55
CA LEU A 129 6.51 -4.49 -1.26
C LEU A 129 7.63 -4.56 -2.28
N LEU A 130 8.49 -5.56 -2.17
CA LEU A 130 9.63 -5.75 -3.09
C LEU A 130 9.22 -6.50 -4.35
N LYS A 131 8.16 -7.32 -4.29
CA LYS A 131 7.60 -8.05 -5.42
C LYS A 131 6.08 -8.04 -5.33
N LYS A 132 5.40 -8.56 -6.35
CA LYS A 132 3.96 -8.86 -6.22
C LYS A 132 3.69 -9.73 -5.00
N CYS A 133 2.71 -9.31 -4.20
CA CYS A 133 2.29 -9.99 -2.98
C CYS A 133 0.77 -10.14 -2.98
N ASP A 134 0.30 -11.17 -2.29
CA ASP A 134 -1.12 -11.34 -2.04
C ASP A 134 -1.56 -10.41 -0.91
N VAL A 135 -2.68 -9.73 -1.14
CA VAL A 135 -3.42 -8.96 -0.17
C VAL A 135 -4.71 -9.72 0.10
N PHE A 136 -4.90 -10.14 1.34
CA PHE A 136 -6.13 -10.80 1.77
C PHE A 136 -6.96 -9.84 2.60
N VAL A 137 -8.25 -9.77 2.32
CA VAL A 137 -9.24 -8.99 3.08
C VAL A 137 -10.37 -9.94 3.50
N GLU A 138 -10.74 -9.89 4.78
CA GLU A 138 -11.80 -10.73 5.34
C GLU A 138 -13.18 -10.38 4.76
N ASP A 139 -14.12 -11.33 4.78
CA ASP A 139 -15.49 -11.09 4.33
C ASP A 139 -16.14 -9.91 5.09
N GLY A 140 -16.81 -9.03 4.34
CA GLY A 140 -17.41 -7.80 4.88
C GLY A 140 -16.41 -6.68 5.23
N SER A 141 -15.12 -6.88 4.96
CA SER A 141 -14.04 -5.91 5.22
C SER A 141 -13.59 -5.21 3.94
N GLN A 142 -12.84 -4.11 4.08
CA GLN A 142 -12.07 -3.46 3.00
C GLN A 142 -10.79 -2.86 3.56
N LEU A 143 -9.77 -2.80 2.72
CA LEU A 143 -8.53 -2.09 3.00
C LEU A 143 -8.32 -0.98 1.97
N VAL A 144 -8.29 0.26 2.43
CA VAL A 144 -8.02 1.45 1.62
C VAL A 144 -6.60 1.91 1.87
N THR A 145 -5.84 2.11 0.79
CA THR A 145 -4.43 2.48 0.85
C THR A 145 -4.11 3.65 -0.07
N VAL A 146 -3.10 4.43 0.29
CA VAL A 146 -2.32 5.18 -0.69
C VAL A 146 -1.23 4.27 -1.21
N ALA A 147 -1.19 4.10 -2.53
CA ALA A 147 -0.21 3.33 -3.23
C ALA A 147 0.79 4.27 -3.93
N MET A 148 2.08 4.01 -3.69
CA MET A 148 3.17 4.54 -4.48
C MET A 148 3.72 3.45 -5.36
N MET A 149 3.46 3.56 -6.65
CA MET A 149 3.96 2.65 -7.66
C MET A 149 5.26 3.20 -8.24
N TYR A 150 6.36 2.45 -8.10
CA TYR A 150 7.63 2.90 -8.63
C TYR A 150 7.59 2.96 -10.17
N ILE A 151 8.22 3.99 -10.73
CA ILE A 151 8.44 4.15 -12.17
C ILE A 151 9.94 4.38 -12.36
N GLU A 152 10.55 3.59 -13.24
CA GLU A 152 11.96 3.74 -13.66
C GLU A 152 12.23 5.09 -14.34
#